data_AF-A0A6G3QWU2-F1
#
_entry.id   AF-A0A6G3QWU2-F1
#
_cell.length_a   1.000
_cell.length_b   1.000
_cell.length_c   1.000
_cell.angle_alpha   90.00
_cell.angle_beta   90.00
_cell.angle_gamma   90.00
#
_symmetry.space_group_name_H-M   'P 1'
#
loop_
_entity.id
_entity.type
_entity.pdbx_description
1 polymer ?
#
loop_
_entity_poly.entity_id
_entity_poly.type
_entity_poly.pdbx_seq_one_letter_code
_entity_poly.pdbx_strand_id
1 'polypeptide(L)'
;MTADLLAPLDLAFWNIESADHPMHLAALGVFPAGSGAAGAHAADLLASRAAAVPGLRMRIRDVWRPLTGSSLAALRRPWTGQGEPLAAALRRPLSFGGARREPDPRFDPQDHVRLHAPAPDFHAAAGRLMERPLDRSRPPWEAHVLPAQDGA
;
A
#
# COMPACT_ATOMS: atom_id res chain seq x y z
N MET A 1 3.90 -16.11 9.83
CA MET A 1 2.59 -15.54 9.48
C MET A 1 2.22 -16.03 8.10
N THR A 2 1.05 -16.63 7.97
CA THR A 2 0.51 -17.20 6.72
C THR A 2 0.04 -16.10 5.77
N ALA A 3 -0.08 -16.43 4.48
CA ALA A 3 -0.66 -15.52 3.51
C ALA A 3 -2.18 -15.46 3.69
N ASP A 4 -2.71 -14.26 3.89
CA ASP A 4 -4.12 -14.03 4.19
C ASP A 4 -4.78 -13.15 3.13
N LEU A 5 -6.04 -13.41 2.82
CA LEU A 5 -6.81 -12.59 1.89
C LEU A 5 -7.10 -11.22 2.51
N LEU A 6 -7.12 -10.18 1.67
CA LEU A 6 -7.54 -8.86 2.12
C LEU A 6 -9.01 -8.89 2.54
N ALA A 7 -9.32 -8.16 3.61
CA ALA A 7 -10.69 -7.86 3.98
C ALA A 7 -11.39 -7.09 2.84
N PRO A 8 -12.72 -7.19 2.68
CA PRO A 8 -13.43 -6.52 1.58
C PRO A 8 -13.20 -5.01 1.49
N LEU A 9 -13.07 -4.33 2.63
CA LEU A 9 -12.79 -2.89 2.66
C LEU A 9 -11.36 -2.58 2.17
N ASP A 10 -10.37 -3.31 2.65
CA ASP A 10 -8.97 -3.15 2.21
C ASP A 10 -8.83 -3.42 0.71
N LEU A 11 -9.56 -4.41 0.20
CA LEU A 11 -9.60 -4.71 -1.22
C LEU A 11 -10.23 -3.57 -2.03
N ALA A 12 -11.26 -2.91 -1.50
CA ALA A 12 -11.85 -1.75 -2.16
C ALA A 12 -10.83 -0.60 -2.27
N PHE A 13 -10.14 -0.24 -1.18
CA PHE A 13 -9.06 0.75 -1.20
C PHE A 13 -7.94 0.36 -2.18
N TRP A 14 -7.52 -0.91 -2.16
CA TRP A 14 -6.50 -1.43 -3.05
C TRP A 14 -6.89 -1.32 -4.53
N ASN A 15 -8.18 -1.49 -4.86
CA ASN A 15 -8.69 -1.45 -6.23
C ASN A 15 -8.91 -0.02 -6.77
N ILE A 16 -9.20 0.95 -5.90
CA ILE A 16 -9.45 2.35 -6.33
C ILE A 16 -8.19 3.23 -6.29
N GLU A 17 -7.13 2.76 -5.63
CA GLU A 17 -5.80 3.38 -5.67
C GLU A 17 -5.28 3.51 -7.12
N SER A 18 -4.83 4.71 -7.48
CA SER A 18 -4.21 5.01 -8.78
C SER A 18 -3.12 6.07 -8.62
N ALA A 19 -2.30 6.27 -9.66
CA ALA A 19 -1.24 7.29 -9.63
C ALA A 19 -1.77 8.70 -9.34
N ASP A 20 -2.98 9.02 -9.83
CA ASP A 20 -3.62 10.32 -9.63
C ASP A 20 -4.49 10.39 -8.36
N HIS A 21 -4.78 9.23 -7.75
CA HIS A 21 -5.61 9.12 -6.53
C HIS A 21 -4.96 8.16 -5.53
N PRO A 22 -3.93 8.63 -4.80
CA PRO A 22 -3.33 7.85 -3.73
C PRO A 22 -4.33 7.67 -2.57
N MET A 23 -4.48 6.43 -2.12
CA MET A 23 -5.37 6.02 -1.02
C MET A 23 -4.61 5.62 0.25
N HIS A 24 -3.30 5.88 0.28
CA HIS A 24 -2.50 5.68 1.48
C HIS A 24 -2.68 6.83 2.48
N LEU A 25 -2.44 6.53 3.75
CA LEU A 25 -2.41 7.52 4.82
C LEU A 25 -0.97 7.87 5.14
N ALA A 26 -0.77 9.07 5.68
CA ALA A 26 0.52 9.48 6.22
C ALA A 26 0.34 10.28 7.50
N ALA A 27 1.41 10.35 8.30
CA ALA A 27 1.49 11.11 9.52
C ALA A 27 2.83 11.85 9.56
N LEU A 28 2.81 13.07 10.09
CA LEU A 28 4.01 13.88 10.32
C LEU A 28 4.25 14.02 11.82
N GLY A 29 5.38 13.50 12.30
CA GLY A 29 5.87 13.73 13.65
C GLY A 29 7.04 14.70 13.65
N VAL A 30 6.98 15.73 14.48
CA VAL A 30 8.06 16.72 14.63
C VAL A 30 8.70 16.53 15.99
N PHE A 31 10.03 16.41 16.01
CA PHE A 31 10.82 16.15 17.21
C PHE A 31 11.99 17.14 17.26
N PRO A 32 12.34 17.66 18.45
CA PRO A 32 13.54 18.48 18.60
C PRO A 32 14.80 17.63 18.35
N ALA A 33 15.79 18.20 17.67
CA ALA A 33 17.08 17.57 17.39
C ALA A 33 18.20 18.27 18.17
N GLY A 34 18.88 17.51 19.03
CA GLY A 34 20.02 18.03 19.80
C GLY A 34 21.35 17.98 19.06
N SER A 35 21.40 17.47 17.83
CA SER A 35 22.64 17.33 17.06
C SER A 35 22.38 17.18 15.56
N GLY A 36 23.35 17.59 14.73
CA GLY A 36 23.30 17.38 13.29
C GLY A 36 23.29 15.91 12.83
N ALA A 37 23.61 14.96 13.73
CA ALA A 37 23.54 13.53 13.46
C ALA A 37 22.15 12.91 13.76
N ALA A 38 21.23 13.67 14.37
CA ALA A 38 19.94 13.16 14.83
C ALA A 38 19.09 12.55 13.70
N GLY A 39 19.12 13.13 12.50
CA GLY A 39 18.41 12.61 11.34
C GLY A 39 18.91 11.23 10.89
N ALA A 40 20.24 11.06 10.80
CA ALA A 40 20.84 9.77 10.47
C ALA A 40 20.52 8.72 11.54
N HIS A 41 20.66 9.09 12.82
CA HIS A 41 20.33 8.22 13.94
C HIS A 41 18.84 7.79 13.92
N ALA A 42 17.93 8.71 13.61
CA ALA A 42 16.50 8.40 13.50
C ALA A 42 16.22 7.43 12.35
N ALA A 43 16.86 7.60 11.20
CA ALA A 43 16.71 6.69 10.06
C ALA A 43 17.20 5.27 10.40
N ASP A 44 18.39 5.15 11.02
CA ASP A 44 18.93 3.87 11.47
C ASP A 44 18.01 3.19 12.48
N LEU A 45 17.49 3.96 13.45
CA LEU A 45 16.57 3.45 14.46
C LEU A 45 15.26 2.96 13.83
N LEU A 46 14.66 3.73 12.92
CA LEU A 46 13.44 3.34 12.22
C LEU A 46 13.64 2.04 11.43
N ALA A 47 14.73 1.93 10.66
CA ALA A 47 15.02 0.73 9.88
C ALA A 47 15.26 -0.50 10.77
N SER A 48 16.05 -0.32 11.84
CA SER A 48 16.31 -1.37 12.85
C SER A 48 15.01 -1.86 13.50
N ARG A 49 14.12 -0.95 13.87
CA ARG A 49 12.83 -1.30 14.51
C ARG A 49 11.86 -1.92 13.51
N ALA A 50 11.81 -1.42 12.27
CA ALA A 50 10.94 -1.95 11.23
C ALA A 50 11.24 -3.42 10.93
N ALA A 51 12.52 -3.83 10.98
CA ALA A 51 12.92 -5.23 10.82
C ALA A 51 12.20 -6.18 11.79
N ALA A 52 11.94 -5.70 13.02
CA ALA A 52 11.33 -6.47 14.10
C ALA A 52 9.79 -6.47 14.06
N VAL A 53 9.14 -5.69 13.18
CA VAL A 53 7.68 -5.62 13.06
C VAL A 53 7.21 -6.54 11.91
N PRO A 54 6.60 -7.71 12.20
CA PRO A 54 6.26 -8.68 11.16
C PRO A 54 5.27 -8.17 10.12
N GLY A 55 4.41 -7.21 10.46
CA GLY A 55 3.45 -6.63 9.52
C GLY A 55 4.09 -5.81 8.40
N LEU A 56 5.28 -5.21 8.65
CA LEU A 56 5.92 -4.29 7.69
C LEU A 56 6.57 -4.99 6.50
N ARG A 57 6.81 -6.30 6.57
CA ARG A 57 7.32 -7.08 5.43
C ARG A 57 6.22 -7.63 4.52
N MET A 58 4.96 -7.31 4.80
CA MET A 58 3.83 -7.89 4.07
C MET A 58 3.52 -7.06 2.82
N ARG A 59 3.69 -7.66 1.65
CA ARG A 59 3.26 -7.07 0.38
C ARG A 59 1.88 -7.58 -0.01
N ILE A 60 1.18 -6.82 -0.85
CA ILE A 60 -0.13 -7.18 -1.38
C ILE A 60 0.04 -7.66 -2.82
N ARG A 61 -0.59 -8.79 -3.16
CA ARG A 61 -0.61 -9.34 -4.52
C ARG A 61 -2.04 -9.60 -4.95
N ASP A 62 -2.37 -9.16 -6.15
CA ASP A 62 -3.62 -9.53 -6.80
C ASP A 62 -3.65 -11.05 -7.02
N VAL A 63 -4.79 -11.65 -6.71
CA VAL A 63 -5.01 -13.08 -6.91
C VAL A 63 -6.24 -13.27 -7.77
N TRP A 64 -6.12 -14.14 -8.75
CA TRP A 64 -7.29 -14.57 -9.49
C TRP A 64 -8.19 -15.41 -8.58
N ARG A 65 -9.45 -15.02 -8.49
CA ARG A 65 -10.50 -15.82 -7.86
C ARG A 65 -11.58 -16.08 -8.91
N PRO A 66 -11.78 -17.33 -9.33
CA PRO A 66 -12.95 -17.65 -10.12
C PRO A 66 -14.17 -17.34 -9.28
N LEU A 67 -15.18 -16.74 -9.89
CA LEU A 67 -16.50 -16.60 -9.31
C LEU A 67 -16.94 -18.00 -8.82
N THR A 68 -17.06 -18.18 -7.51
CA THR A 68 -17.45 -19.47 -6.94
C THR A 68 -18.90 -19.78 -7.33
N GLY A 69 -19.28 -21.06 -7.29
CA GLY A 69 -20.47 -21.61 -7.98
C GLY A 69 -21.83 -20.96 -7.69
N SER A 70 -21.98 -20.10 -6.68
CA SER A 70 -23.18 -19.29 -6.46
C SER A 70 -23.42 -18.25 -7.57
N SER A 71 -22.35 -17.72 -8.18
CA SER A 71 -22.45 -16.85 -9.37
C SER A 71 -22.75 -17.64 -10.65
N LEU A 72 -22.31 -18.91 -10.75
CA LEU A 72 -22.68 -19.81 -11.85
C LEU A 72 -24.11 -20.37 -11.70
N ALA A 73 -24.63 -20.47 -10.47
CA ALA A 73 -26.03 -20.82 -10.24
C ALA A 73 -26.98 -19.74 -10.80
N ALA A 74 -26.55 -18.47 -10.83
CA ALA A 74 -27.28 -17.40 -11.52
C ALA A 74 -27.30 -17.60 -13.06
N LEU A 75 -26.22 -18.16 -13.64
CA LEU A 75 -26.17 -18.57 -15.05
C LEU A 75 -26.99 -19.83 -15.36
N ARG A 76 -27.36 -20.62 -14.34
CA ARG A 76 -28.23 -21.81 -14.48
C ARG A 76 -29.71 -21.53 -14.26
N ARG A 77 -30.12 -20.26 -14.02
CA ARG A 77 -31.54 -19.92 -13.95
C ARG A 77 -32.18 -20.08 -15.33
N PRO A 78 -33.31 -20.80 -15.46
CA PRO A 78 -34.00 -20.92 -16.74
C PRO A 78 -34.43 -19.52 -17.22
N TRP A 79 -34.06 -19.22 -18.45
CA TRP A 79 -34.20 -17.92 -19.08
C TRP A 79 -35.69 -17.64 -19.35
N THR A 80 -36.30 -16.79 -18.52
CA THR A 80 -37.64 -16.25 -18.78
C THR A 80 -37.47 -14.84 -19.35
N GLY A 81 -37.57 -14.74 -20.69
CA GLY A 81 -37.81 -13.54 -21.52
C GLY A 81 -37.33 -12.17 -21.03
N GLN A 82 -36.46 -11.55 -21.84
CA GLN A 82 -35.95 -10.16 -21.76
C GLN A 82 -34.87 -9.92 -20.68
N GLY A 83 -33.65 -10.38 -20.95
CA GLY A 83 -32.46 -10.01 -20.17
C GLY A 83 -31.19 -9.98 -21.02
N GLU A 84 -30.33 -9.01 -20.72
CA GLU A 84 -29.02 -8.69 -21.36
C GLU A 84 -28.27 -9.92 -21.92
N PRO A 85 -27.67 -9.82 -23.13
CA PRO A 85 -27.02 -10.96 -23.78
C PRO A 85 -25.87 -11.50 -22.93
N LEU A 86 -25.66 -12.83 -22.95
CA LEU A 86 -24.54 -13.52 -22.28
C LEU A 86 -23.17 -12.86 -22.59
N ALA A 87 -23.06 -12.21 -23.76
CA ALA A 87 -21.92 -11.40 -24.17
C ALA A 87 -21.63 -10.20 -23.25
N ALA A 88 -22.66 -9.55 -22.65
CA ALA A 88 -22.50 -8.47 -21.69
C ALA A 88 -21.93 -8.97 -20.34
N ALA A 89 -22.30 -10.18 -19.92
CA ALA A 89 -21.74 -10.82 -18.72
C ALA A 89 -20.28 -11.24 -18.92
N LEU A 90 -19.90 -11.65 -20.14
CA LEU A 90 -18.52 -11.97 -20.53
C LEU A 90 -17.65 -10.74 -20.84
N ARG A 91 -18.26 -9.58 -21.10
CA ARG A 91 -17.59 -8.28 -21.28
C ARG A 91 -17.31 -7.55 -19.98
N ARG A 92 -17.83 -8.03 -18.85
CA ARG A 92 -17.36 -7.53 -17.55
C ARG A 92 -15.89 -7.94 -17.43
N PRO A 93 -14.98 -7.00 -17.13
CA PRO A 93 -13.58 -7.34 -16.99
C PRO A 93 -13.49 -8.52 -16.03
N LEU A 94 -12.62 -9.48 -16.34
CA LEU A 94 -12.26 -10.55 -15.42
C LEU A 94 -11.71 -9.88 -14.16
N SER A 95 -12.60 -9.48 -13.25
CA SER A 95 -12.21 -8.84 -12.01
C SER A 95 -11.28 -9.82 -11.33
N PHE A 96 -10.03 -9.44 -11.12
CA PHE A 96 -9.17 -10.11 -10.17
C PHE A 96 -9.93 -10.10 -8.84
N GLY A 97 -10.55 -11.22 -8.49
CA GLY A 97 -11.59 -11.27 -7.45
C GLY A 97 -11.06 -11.20 -6.03
N GLY A 98 -9.79 -10.85 -5.83
CA GLY A 98 -9.21 -10.61 -4.53
C GLY A 98 -7.75 -10.21 -4.61
N ALA A 99 -7.22 -9.82 -3.46
CA ALA A 99 -5.80 -9.66 -3.22
C ALA A 99 -5.44 -10.40 -1.93
N ARG A 100 -4.19 -10.78 -1.77
CA ARG A 100 -3.68 -11.38 -0.53
C ARG A 100 -2.46 -10.62 -0.02
N ARG A 101 -2.31 -10.58 1.31
CA ARG A 101 -1.07 -10.19 1.98
C ARG A 101 -0.17 -11.42 2.06
N GLU A 102 1.07 -11.28 1.64
CA GLU A 102 2.11 -12.31 1.77
C GLU A 102 3.43 -11.69 2.22
N PRO A 103 4.29 -12.42 2.96
CA PRO A 103 5.63 -11.92 3.26
C PRO A 103 6.42 -11.69 1.98
N ASP A 104 7.07 -10.54 1.85
CA ASP A 104 8.02 -10.29 0.77
C ASP A 104 9.38 -10.94 1.09
N PRO A 105 9.84 -11.92 0.30
CA PRO A 105 11.13 -12.56 0.54
C PRO A 105 12.33 -11.63 0.31
N ARG A 106 12.14 -10.49 -0.36
CA ARG A 106 13.18 -9.49 -0.62
C ARG A 106 13.07 -8.27 0.29
N PHE A 107 12.26 -8.34 1.34
CA PHE A 107 12.09 -7.22 2.25
C PHE A 107 13.40 -6.83 2.93
N ASP A 108 13.84 -5.60 2.70
CA ASP A 108 14.88 -4.92 3.45
C ASP A 108 14.30 -3.61 3.99
N PRO A 109 14.25 -3.38 5.32
CA PRO A 109 13.74 -2.12 5.87
C PRO A 109 14.53 -0.89 5.41
N GLN A 110 15.80 -1.04 5.02
CA GLN A 110 16.60 0.07 4.49
C GLN A 110 16.05 0.61 3.16
N ASP A 111 15.36 -0.22 2.38
CA ASP A 111 14.70 0.21 1.14
C ASP A 111 13.43 1.04 1.38
N HIS A 112 12.92 1.07 2.61
CA HIS A 112 11.68 1.75 2.99
C HIS A 112 11.91 3.01 3.84
N VAL A 113 13.11 3.19 4.41
CA VAL A 113 13.45 4.36 5.24
C VAL A 113 14.39 5.27 4.45
N ARG A 114 13.98 6.53 4.24
CA ARG A 114 14.76 7.51 3.48
C ARG A 114 15.13 8.71 4.34
N LEU A 115 16.43 8.97 4.48
CA LEU A 115 16.93 10.23 4.97
C LEU A 115 17.04 11.23 3.81
N HIS A 116 16.40 12.38 3.95
CA HIS A 116 16.48 13.45 2.96
C HIS A 116 17.54 14.49 3.34
N ALA A 117 17.90 15.32 2.36
CA ALA A 117 18.67 16.53 2.64
C ALA A 117 17.87 17.47 3.58
N PRO A 118 18.54 18.29 4.39
CA PRO A 118 17.87 19.26 5.22
C PRO A 118 16.92 20.16 4.43
N ALA A 119 15.69 20.30 4.91
CA ALA A 119 14.63 21.06 4.23
C ALA A 119 14.34 22.37 4.97
N PRO A 120 14.21 23.51 4.26
CA PRO A 120 13.82 24.78 4.87
C PRO A 120 12.37 24.78 5.36
N ASP A 121 11.51 24.02 4.68
CA ASP A 121 10.11 23.82 5.03
C ASP A 121 9.79 22.33 4.99
N PHE A 122 9.87 21.69 6.16
CA PHE A 122 9.59 20.27 6.30
C PHE A 122 8.10 19.95 6.14
N HIS A 123 7.19 20.91 6.37
CA HIS A 123 5.76 20.71 6.15
C HIS A 123 5.45 20.58 4.65
N ALA A 124 5.97 21.51 3.84
CA ALA A 124 5.81 21.44 2.39
C ALA A 124 6.53 20.21 1.79
N ALA A 125 7.72 19.85 2.33
CA ALA A 125 8.41 18.64 1.93
C ALA A 125 7.60 17.38 2.26
N ALA A 126 7.00 17.31 3.45
CA ALA A 126 6.13 16.20 3.84
C ALA A 126 4.90 16.11 2.92
N GLY A 127 4.25 17.24 2.61
CA GLY A 127 3.09 17.27 1.69
C GLY A 127 3.42 16.68 0.31
N ARG A 128 4.57 17.04 -0.26
CA ARG A 128 5.06 16.46 -1.53
C ARG A 128 5.45 14.98 -1.45
N LEU A 129 5.75 14.47 -0.25
CA LEU A 129 5.98 13.03 -0.06
C LEU A 129 4.65 12.29 0.05
N MET A 130 3.67 12.87 0.74
CA MET A 130 2.32 12.31 0.93
C MET A 130 1.52 12.20 -0.37
N GLU A 131 1.74 13.09 -1.35
CA GLU A 131 1.06 13.01 -2.64
C GLU A 131 1.60 11.90 -3.56
N ARG A 132 2.73 11.27 -3.22
CA ARG A 132 3.38 10.30 -4.10
C ARG A 132 2.77 8.91 -3.92
N PRO A 133 2.34 8.23 -5.00
CA PRO A 133 1.85 6.86 -4.89
C PRO A 133 2.98 5.93 -4.44
N LEU A 134 2.62 4.95 -3.61
CA LEU A 134 3.55 3.91 -3.15
C LEU A 134 3.79 2.85 -4.23
N ASP A 135 4.98 2.26 -4.24
CA ASP A 135 5.30 1.11 -5.11
C ASP A 135 4.50 -0.13 -4.68
N ARG A 136 3.44 -0.44 -5.42
CA ARG A 136 2.55 -1.59 -5.19
C ARG A 136 3.24 -2.96 -5.32
N SER A 137 4.47 -3.02 -5.82
CA SER A 137 5.23 -4.28 -5.89
C SER A 137 5.92 -4.66 -4.57
N ARG A 138 5.99 -3.71 -3.62
CA ARG A 138 6.64 -3.82 -2.31
C ARG A 138 5.61 -3.78 -1.17
N PRO A 139 6.01 -4.00 0.09
CA PRO A 139 5.18 -3.66 1.23
C PRO A 139 4.76 -2.18 1.19
N PRO A 140 3.45 -1.86 1.30
CA PRO A 140 2.93 -0.53 0.98
C PRO A 140 3.11 0.46 2.15
N TRP A 141 4.37 0.81 2.44
CA TRP A 141 4.72 1.84 3.41
C TRP A 141 6.11 2.41 3.10
N GLU A 142 6.33 3.67 3.47
CA GLU A 142 7.64 4.31 3.50
C GLU A 142 7.76 5.16 4.78
N ALA A 143 8.98 5.35 5.26
CA ALA A 143 9.28 6.30 6.33
C ALA A 143 10.32 7.30 5.82
N HIS A 144 10.09 8.58 6.11
CA HIS A 144 10.93 9.66 5.65
C HIS A 144 11.44 10.47 6.84
N VAL A 145 12.75 10.65 6.92
CA VAL A 145 13.38 11.53 7.89
C VAL A 145 13.77 12.81 7.18
N LEU A 146 13.22 13.93 7.67
CA LEU A 146 13.43 15.27 7.14
C LEU A 146 14.17 16.09 8.20
N PRO A 147 15.51 16.25 8.10
CA PRO A 147 16.21 17.18 8.96
C PRO A 147 15.74 18.61 8.67
N ALA A 148 15.54 19.41 9.71
CA ALA A 148 15.35 20.84 9.53
C ALA A 148 16.66 21.49 9.07
N GLN A 149 16.58 22.55 8.27
CA GLN A 149 17.77 23.21 7.72
C GLN A 149 18.68 23.85 8.80
N ASP A 150 18.10 24.24 9.92
CA ASP A 150 18.80 24.72 11.11
C ASP A 150 19.32 23.59 12.02
N GLY A 151 18.97 22.33 11.73
CA GLY A 151 19.41 21.16 12.48
C GLY A 151 18.88 21.08 13.91
N ALA A 152 17.88 21.91 14.26
CA ALA A 152 17.24 22.01 15.57
C ALA A 152 15.92 21.21 15.64
#